data_AF-A0A8I3P588-F1
#
_entry.id   AF-A0A8I3P588-F1
#
_cell.length_a   1.000
_cell.length_b   1.000
_cell.length_c   1.000
_cell.angle_alpha   90.00
_cell.angle_beta   90.00
_cell.angle_gamma   90.00
#
_symmetry.space_group_name_H-M   'P 1'
#
loop_
_entity.id
_entity.type
_entity.pdbx_description
1 polymer ?
#
loop_
_entity_poly.entity_id
_entity_poly.type
_entity_poly.pdbx_seq_one_letter_code
_entity_poly.pdbx_strand_id
1 'polypeptide(L)'
;AELLIFFFFKADGTSAGRRSDSRPCPVSSTPQALGLGGRRGPAADLQEILEREVPESGGRTGGRSPGRAFALVSEDTKKEVKQSKNLEKSGVSRKSDIDLKGIVFVIQSQSNSFHAKRAEQLKKSILKQATNLTQELPRVLLLHQLSKQEGAWTILPLLPHFSVTYSRNSSWIFFCEEETRIQIPELLETLRRYDPSKEWFLGKALHDEESTIIHHYAFSENPTIFKYPDFAAGWALSIPLVNKLTKRLKSESLKSDFTIDLKHEIALYIWDKGDGPPLTPVPEFCTDAVDFYCATTFHSFLPLCGNPVKKEDIFFAVKTCKKFHGDRIPIVKQTWAGQASLIEYYSDHAESSIPTVDLGIPNTDRGHCGKTFAILEKFLNHSHDKIAWLVIVDDDTLISISRLQHLLSCYDSSEPVFLGERYGYGLGTGGYSYITGGGGMVFSREAIRRLLASKCRCYSNDAPDDMVLGMCFSGLGIPVTHSPLFHQARPVDYPRDYLSHQVPISFHKHWNIDPVKVYFTWLAPSEEDKARQETQKGFKEEL
;
A
#
# COMPACT_ATOMS: atom_id res chain seq x y z
N ALA A 1 16.06 -11.84 -5.20
CA ALA A 1 14.97 -10.90 -5.48
C ALA A 1 13.95 -11.52 -6.43
N GLU A 2 14.35 -12.06 -7.59
CA GLU A 2 13.42 -12.71 -8.55
C GLU A 2 12.75 -14.01 -8.04
N LEU A 3 13.39 -14.77 -7.15
CA LEU A 3 12.82 -16.01 -6.61
C LEU A 3 11.72 -15.81 -5.53
N LEU A 4 11.58 -14.60 -4.97
CA LEU A 4 10.64 -14.32 -3.87
C LEU A 4 9.25 -13.85 -4.35
N ILE A 5 9.12 -13.41 -5.60
CA ILE A 5 7.82 -13.05 -6.20
C ILE A 5 6.94 -14.30 -6.37
N PHE A 6 7.54 -15.48 -6.50
CA PHE A 6 6.80 -16.74 -6.45
C PHE A 6 6.05 -16.93 -5.13
N PHE A 7 6.46 -16.35 -3.99
CA PHE A 7 5.72 -16.50 -2.74
C PHE A 7 4.39 -15.74 -2.69
N PHE A 8 4.22 -14.67 -3.48
CA PHE A 8 2.91 -14.02 -3.61
C PHE A 8 1.89 -14.90 -4.34
N PHE A 9 2.35 -15.79 -5.23
CA PHE A 9 1.50 -16.74 -5.97
C PHE A 9 1.52 -18.18 -5.42
N LYS A 10 2.50 -18.57 -4.59
CA LYS A 10 2.78 -19.97 -4.22
C LYS A 10 2.51 -20.30 -2.75
N ALA A 11 2.02 -19.35 -1.94
CA ALA A 11 1.62 -19.63 -0.56
C ALA A 11 0.24 -20.32 -0.50
N ASP A 12 0.03 -21.37 -1.29
CA ASP A 12 -1.08 -22.31 -1.15
C ASP A 12 -0.52 -23.74 -1.16
N GLY A 13 -0.23 -24.25 0.04
CA GLY A 13 -0.25 -25.68 0.35
C GLY A 13 1.10 -26.38 0.53
N THR A 14 1.35 -26.84 1.77
CA THR A 14 1.88 -28.18 2.04
C THR A 14 1.38 -28.67 3.41
N SER A 15 0.29 -29.43 3.42
CA SER A 15 -0.03 -30.34 4.52
C SER A 15 0.62 -31.69 4.23
N ALA A 16 1.60 -32.08 5.03
CA ALA A 16 2.25 -33.38 4.94
C ALA A 16 1.35 -34.50 5.49
N GLY A 17 1.11 -35.53 4.68
CA GLY A 17 0.98 -36.92 5.13
C GLY A 17 -0.40 -37.59 4.99
N ARG A 18 -0.55 -38.47 3.98
CA ARG A 18 -0.43 -39.94 4.13
C ARG A 18 -0.60 -40.64 2.77
N ARG A 19 0.22 -41.67 2.55
CA ARG A 19 0.28 -42.56 1.38
C ARG A 19 -0.93 -43.51 1.34
N SER A 20 -1.41 -43.80 0.14
CA SER A 20 -1.80 -45.16 -0.26
C SER A 20 -1.83 -45.29 -1.79
N ASP A 21 -1.24 -46.39 -2.25
CA ASP A 21 -0.92 -46.78 -3.62
C ASP A 21 -2.12 -46.93 -4.57
N SER A 22 -1.91 -46.64 -5.86
CA SER A 22 -2.23 -47.58 -6.95
C SER A 22 -1.54 -47.17 -8.25
N ARG A 23 -1.13 -48.17 -9.03
CA ARG A 23 -0.11 -48.17 -10.10
C ARG A 23 -0.56 -47.59 -11.45
N PRO A 24 0.39 -47.25 -12.35
CA PRO A 24 0.15 -46.61 -13.65
C PRO A 24 0.17 -47.62 -14.82
N CYS A 25 -0.34 -47.21 -16.00
CA CYS A 25 -0.15 -47.87 -17.31
C CYS A 25 -0.66 -46.96 -18.47
N PRO A 26 -0.23 -47.13 -19.74
CA PRO A 26 0.99 -46.51 -20.26
C PRO A 26 0.87 -45.76 -21.63
N VAL A 27 1.99 -45.11 -21.94
CA VAL A 27 2.55 -44.49 -23.17
C VAL A 27 2.10 -45.03 -24.55
N SER A 28 1.97 -44.12 -25.54
CA SER A 28 2.55 -44.14 -26.92
C SER A 28 1.80 -43.10 -27.78
N SER A 29 2.33 -42.39 -28.80
CA SER A 29 3.57 -42.45 -29.58
C SER A 29 3.66 -41.18 -30.47
N THR A 30 4.84 -40.62 -30.64
CA THR A 30 5.23 -39.77 -31.80
C THR A 30 5.78 -40.66 -32.93
N PRO A 31 5.84 -40.19 -34.20
CA PRO A 31 7.14 -39.72 -34.70
C PRO A 31 7.13 -38.57 -35.75
N GLN A 32 8.22 -37.79 -35.70
CA GLN A 32 9.07 -37.20 -36.78
C GLN A 32 8.41 -36.37 -37.92
N ALA A 33 8.65 -35.05 -38.04
CA ALA A 33 9.87 -34.30 -38.40
C ALA A 33 10.06 -34.08 -39.92
N LEU A 34 10.10 -32.81 -40.35
CA LEU A 34 10.96 -32.24 -41.41
C LEU A 34 10.83 -30.71 -41.38
N GLY A 35 11.95 -30.00 -41.25
CA GLY A 35 12.01 -28.55 -41.08
C GLY A 35 12.21 -27.77 -42.38
N LEU A 36 12.24 -26.44 -42.25
CA LEU A 36 13.25 -25.52 -42.81
C LEU A 36 12.94 -24.05 -42.46
N GLY A 37 13.87 -23.42 -41.73
CA GLY A 37 14.40 -22.07 -41.96
C GLY A 37 13.52 -20.81 -41.76
N GLY A 38 13.84 -19.98 -40.76
CA GLY A 38 13.46 -18.55 -40.79
C GLY A 38 13.58 -17.75 -39.50
N ARG A 39 14.79 -17.26 -39.19
CA ARG A 39 15.18 -16.06 -38.40
C ARG A 39 14.58 -15.83 -36.98
N ARG A 40 15.48 -15.91 -35.98
CA ARG A 40 15.30 -15.60 -34.55
C ARG A 40 15.36 -14.09 -34.25
N GLY A 41 14.47 -13.62 -33.36
CA GLY A 41 14.62 -12.41 -32.53
C GLY A 41 14.92 -12.79 -31.08
N PRO A 42 15.39 -11.86 -30.22
CA PRO A 42 16.03 -12.21 -28.95
C PRO A 42 15.00 -12.43 -27.84
N ALA A 43 14.67 -13.69 -27.57
CA ALA A 43 13.98 -14.13 -26.37
C ALA A 43 14.24 -15.63 -26.16
N ALA A 44 15.46 -15.97 -25.75
CA ALA A 44 15.81 -17.28 -25.21
C ALA A 44 17.26 -17.21 -24.73
N ASP A 45 17.46 -17.08 -23.42
CA ASP A 45 18.68 -17.53 -22.74
C ASP A 45 18.38 -17.57 -21.24
N LEU A 46 18.04 -18.75 -20.73
CA LEU A 46 18.23 -19.18 -19.33
C LEU A 46 17.74 -20.63 -19.16
N GLN A 47 18.48 -21.58 -19.74
CA GLN A 47 18.42 -22.98 -19.30
C GLN A 47 19.65 -23.77 -19.76
N GLU A 48 20.74 -23.73 -18.99
CA GLU A 48 21.67 -24.86 -18.78
C GLU A 48 22.71 -24.50 -17.71
N ILE A 49 23.34 -25.53 -17.13
CA ILE A 49 24.29 -25.54 -16.02
C ILE A 49 23.65 -25.76 -14.64
N LEU A 50 23.33 -27.02 -14.37
CA LEU A 50 23.46 -27.63 -13.04
C LEU A 50 23.78 -29.10 -13.25
N GLU A 51 25.06 -29.46 -13.15
CA GLU A 51 25.57 -30.76 -12.69
C GLU A 51 27.10 -30.77 -12.83
N ARG A 52 27.82 -30.67 -11.71
CA ARG A 52 28.90 -31.60 -11.30
C ARG A 52 29.67 -31.12 -10.07
N GLU A 53 29.84 -32.09 -9.17
CA GLU A 53 30.99 -32.32 -8.29
C GLU A 53 31.12 -31.55 -6.96
N VAL A 54 30.64 -32.25 -5.93
CA VAL A 54 31.16 -32.30 -4.55
C VAL A 54 32.62 -32.79 -4.57
N PRO A 55 33.46 -32.29 -3.64
CA PRO A 55 34.33 -33.24 -2.95
C PRO A 55 34.31 -33.09 -1.42
N GLU A 56 34.24 -34.24 -0.76
CA GLU A 56 34.60 -34.44 0.64
C GLU A 56 36.12 -34.38 0.84
N SER A 57 36.55 -33.79 1.95
CA SER A 57 37.66 -34.25 2.82
C SER A 57 37.58 -33.40 4.10
N GLY A 58 37.67 -33.89 5.34
CA GLY A 58 38.36 -35.06 5.86
C GLY A 58 39.60 -34.58 6.62
N GLY A 59 39.48 -34.21 7.90
CA GLY A 59 40.64 -33.80 8.72
C GLY A 59 40.30 -33.57 10.20
N ARG A 60 40.78 -34.47 11.05
CA ARG A 60 40.50 -34.64 12.49
C ARG A 60 41.39 -33.76 13.41
N THR A 61 40.78 -33.36 14.53
CA THR A 61 41.27 -33.31 15.93
C THR A 61 42.48 -32.47 16.34
N GLY A 62 42.27 -31.67 17.40
CA GLY A 62 43.31 -31.20 18.32
C GLY A 62 42.76 -30.24 19.36
N GLY A 63 42.31 -30.75 20.51
CA GLY A 63 41.74 -29.94 21.59
C GLY A 63 42.78 -29.34 22.54
N ARG A 64 42.42 -28.22 23.19
CA ARG A 64 42.69 -27.90 24.61
C ARG A 64 42.11 -26.53 24.98
N SER A 65 41.15 -26.51 25.89
CA SER A 65 40.98 -25.43 26.88
C SER A 65 42.05 -25.58 27.96
N PRO A 66 42.40 -24.56 28.77
CA PRO A 66 41.50 -23.99 29.79
C PRO A 66 41.70 -22.49 30.11
N GLY A 67 40.77 -21.88 30.87
CA GLY A 67 41.06 -20.62 31.57
C GLY A 67 39.84 -19.84 32.07
N ARG A 68 39.57 -19.92 33.37
CA ARG A 68 38.55 -19.19 34.15
C ARG A 68 38.93 -17.72 34.42
N ALA A 69 37.93 -16.84 34.57
CA ALA A 69 37.80 -15.78 35.59
C ALA A 69 36.40 -15.11 35.43
N PHE A 70 35.40 -15.32 36.30
CA PHE A 70 35.10 -14.68 37.60
C PHE A 70 34.97 -13.14 37.63
N ALA A 71 33.72 -12.66 37.81
CA ALA A 71 33.22 -11.54 38.65
C ALA A 71 31.79 -11.19 38.13
N LEU A 72 30.64 -11.54 38.71
CA LEU A 72 30.00 -11.30 40.03
C LEU A 72 29.73 -9.83 40.41
N VAL A 73 28.41 -9.53 40.55
CA VAL A 73 27.73 -8.51 41.41
C VAL A 73 27.62 -7.10 40.79
N SER A 74 26.48 -6.39 40.72
CA SER A 74 25.33 -6.25 41.66
C SER A 74 24.04 -5.75 40.99
N GLU A 75 22.91 -6.11 41.61
CA GLU A 75 21.58 -5.50 41.52
C GLU A 75 21.45 -4.23 42.40
N ASP A 76 20.34 -3.53 42.17
CA ASP A 76 19.66 -2.50 42.99
C ASP A 76 20.14 -1.04 42.91
N THR A 77 19.28 -0.12 42.45
CA THR A 77 18.22 0.48 43.30
C THR A 77 17.44 1.56 42.51
N LYS A 78 16.10 1.51 42.58
CA LYS A 78 15.20 2.63 42.21
C LYS A 78 15.47 3.87 43.08
N LYS A 79 15.61 5.06 42.48
CA LYS A 79 15.25 6.33 43.12
C LYS A 79 14.63 7.29 42.10
N GLU A 80 13.38 7.62 42.34
CA GLU A 80 12.73 8.84 41.87
C GLU A 80 13.51 10.07 42.34
N VAL A 81 13.67 11.07 41.48
CA VAL A 81 13.99 12.44 41.88
C VAL A 81 13.13 13.42 41.06
N LYS A 82 12.11 13.99 41.71
CA LYS A 82 11.60 15.33 41.41
C LYS A 82 12.60 16.34 41.97
N GLN A 83 13.26 17.11 41.12
CA GLN A 83 13.81 18.45 41.43
C GLN A 83 14.17 19.10 40.09
N SER A 84 13.36 20.03 39.61
CA SER A 84 13.38 21.47 39.91
C SER A 84 14.20 22.23 38.88
N LYS A 85 13.47 23.12 38.19
CA LYS A 85 13.96 24.24 37.38
C LYS A 85 15.23 24.85 37.96
N ASN A 86 16.33 24.73 37.23
CA ASN A 86 17.33 25.76 36.96
C ASN A 86 18.53 25.07 36.29
N LEU A 87 18.61 25.19 34.96
CA LEU A 87 19.91 25.19 34.31
C LEU A 87 20.05 26.48 33.50
N GLU A 88 21.12 27.16 33.83
CA GLU A 88 21.48 28.49 33.40
C GLU A 88 21.80 28.56 31.91
N LYS A 89 21.63 29.79 31.41
CA LYS A 89 22.09 30.26 30.11
C LYS A 89 23.57 29.95 29.91
N SER A 90 23.89 29.02 29.03
CA SER A 90 25.19 28.99 28.35
C SER A 90 25.01 28.54 26.91
N GLY A 91 25.28 29.46 25.97
CA GLY A 91 25.36 29.18 24.53
C GLY A 91 24.04 29.32 23.77
N VAL A 92 23.62 30.56 23.50
CA VAL A 92 22.65 30.83 22.43
C VAL A 92 23.33 30.49 21.10
N SER A 93 23.25 29.22 20.70
CA SER A 93 23.30 28.85 19.29
C SER A 93 22.17 29.64 18.61
N ARG A 94 22.48 30.37 17.55
CA ARG A 94 21.49 31.12 16.75
C ARG A 94 20.35 30.14 16.41
N LYS A 95 19.17 30.31 17.03
CA LYS A 95 17.95 29.65 16.56
C LYS A 95 17.86 30.01 15.08
N SER A 96 17.95 29.01 14.20
CA SER A 96 17.70 29.21 12.78
C SER A 96 16.31 29.80 12.65
N ASP A 97 16.22 31.01 12.13
CA ASP A 97 14.94 31.68 11.91
C ASP A 97 14.29 31.01 10.69
N ILE A 98 13.66 29.85 10.92
CA ILE A 98 12.88 29.17 9.89
C ILE A 98 11.61 29.99 9.70
N ASP A 99 11.60 30.72 8.59
CA ASP A 99 10.44 31.37 8.02
C ASP A 99 9.64 30.36 7.19
N LEU A 100 8.31 30.48 7.19
CA LEU A 100 7.40 29.56 6.51
C LEU A 100 7.67 29.50 4.99
N LYS A 101 8.16 30.59 4.39
CA LYS A 101 8.63 30.58 2.98
C LYS A 101 9.76 29.58 2.71
N GLY A 102 10.52 29.23 3.74
CA GLY A 102 11.58 28.25 3.70
C GLY A 102 11.09 26.80 3.66
N ILE A 103 9.78 26.58 3.71
CA ILE A 103 9.15 25.25 3.68
C ILE A 103 8.37 25.09 2.38
N VAL A 104 8.64 23.98 1.69
CA VAL A 104 7.84 23.51 0.55
C VAL A 104 6.91 22.42 1.04
N PHE A 105 5.61 22.65 0.98
CA PHE A 105 4.60 21.64 1.28
C PHE A 105 4.29 20.85 0.01
N VAL A 106 4.32 19.52 0.11
CA VAL A 106 3.94 18.59 -0.95
C VAL A 106 2.76 17.76 -0.44
N ILE A 107 1.58 18.04 -0.98
CA ILE A 107 0.37 17.28 -0.68
C ILE A 107 0.29 16.09 -1.64
N GLN A 108 0.31 14.87 -1.09
CA GLN A 108 0.27 13.58 -1.78
C GLN A 108 -1.13 13.28 -2.36
N SER A 109 -1.60 14.19 -3.21
CA SER A 109 -2.92 14.21 -3.83
C SER A 109 -3.02 13.37 -5.11
N GLN A 110 -4.24 12.99 -5.47
CA GLN A 110 -4.58 12.25 -6.68
C GLN A 110 -5.44 13.11 -7.64
N SER A 111 -5.47 12.75 -8.93
CA SER A 111 -6.06 13.59 -9.98
C SER A 111 -7.58 13.51 -10.09
N ASN A 112 -8.23 12.54 -9.45
CA ASN A 112 -9.68 12.47 -9.50
C ASN A 112 -10.33 13.67 -8.77
N SER A 113 -11.59 13.94 -9.09
CA SER A 113 -12.32 15.12 -8.62
C SER A 113 -12.39 15.21 -7.08
N PHE A 114 -12.61 14.07 -6.41
CA PHE A 114 -12.68 13.97 -4.96
C PHE A 114 -11.37 14.35 -4.27
N HIS A 115 -10.27 13.68 -4.62
CA HIS A 115 -8.94 13.88 -4.04
C HIS A 115 -8.39 15.27 -4.39
N ALA A 116 -8.54 15.71 -5.64
CA ALA A 116 -8.12 17.05 -6.06
C ALA A 116 -8.81 18.16 -5.25
N LYS A 117 -10.11 18.02 -4.95
CA LYS A 117 -10.86 18.97 -4.12
C LYS A 117 -10.35 19.01 -2.68
N ARG A 118 -10.06 17.85 -2.06
CA ARG A 118 -9.50 17.77 -0.69
C ARG A 118 -8.12 18.41 -0.62
N ALA A 119 -7.27 18.11 -1.60
CA ALA A 119 -5.93 18.67 -1.70
C ALA A 119 -5.95 20.19 -1.81
N GLU A 120 -6.85 20.75 -2.64
CA GLU A 120 -7.04 22.21 -2.74
C GLU A 120 -7.60 22.83 -1.44
N GLN A 121 -8.45 22.12 -0.70
CA GLN A 121 -8.90 22.58 0.62
C GLN A 121 -7.75 22.65 1.63
N LEU A 122 -6.89 21.62 1.70
CA LEU A 122 -5.72 21.63 2.57
C LEU A 122 -4.74 22.74 2.18
N LYS A 123 -4.48 22.91 0.88
CA LYS A 123 -3.66 24.02 0.36
C LYS A 123 -4.20 25.38 0.77
N LYS A 124 -5.51 25.62 0.63
CA LYS A 124 -6.15 26.87 1.10
C LYS A 124 -5.99 27.05 2.61
N SER A 125 -6.11 25.98 3.40
CA SER A 125 -5.91 26.03 4.85
C SER A 125 -4.49 26.48 5.21
N ILE A 126 -3.47 25.86 4.59
CA ILE A 126 -2.05 26.21 4.81
C ILE A 126 -1.80 27.69 4.48
N LEU A 127 -2.26 28.15 3.31
CA LEU A 127 -2.07 29.55 2.88
C LEU A 127 -2.82 30.56 3.74
N LYS A 128 -4.01 30.20 4.24
CA LYS A 128 -4.78 31.03 5.18
C LYS A 128 -4.06 31.15 6.52
N GLN A 129 -3.56 30.05 7.07
CA GLN A 129 -2.77 30.07 8.31
C GLN A 129 -1.48 30.91 8.13
N ALA A 130 -0.79 30.78 7.00
CA ALA A 130 0.40 31.58 6.67
C ALA A 130 0.11 33.09 6.69
N THR A 131 -1.01 33.50 6.08
CA THR A 131 -1.44 34.90 6.02
C THR A 131 -1.79 35.44 7.41
N ASN A 132 -2.44 34.63 8.24
CA ASN A 132 -2.79 35.01 9.63
C ASN A 132 -1.54 35.21 10.50
N LEU A 133 -0.44 34.52 10.20
CA LEU A 133 0.85 34.70 10.88
C LEU A 133 1.66 35.88 10.34
N THR A 134 1.14 36.63 9.36
CA THR A 134 1.84 37.74 8.67
C THR A 134 3.19 37.33 8.06
N GLN A 135 3.36 36.04 7.74
CA GLN A 135 4.58 35.51 7.12
C GLN A 135 4.45 35.47 5.60
N GLU A 136 5.59 35.45 4.91
CA GLU A 136 5.62 35.21 3.47
C GLU A 136 5.02 33.83 3.14
N LEU A 137 4.27 33.76 2.04
CA LEU A 137 3.52 32.55 1.70
C LEU A 137 4.47 31.39 1.33
N PRO A 138 4.24 30.19 1.89
CA PRO A 138 4.99 29.00 1.51
C PRO A 138 4.63 28.55 0.10
N ARG A 139 5.48 27.68 -0.46
CA ARG A 139 5.12 26.92 -1.66
C ARG A 139 4.31 25.70 -1.25
N VAL A 140 3.14 25.53 -1.86
CA VAL A 140 2.27 24.37 -1.65
C VAL A 140 2.00 23.71 -2.98
N LEU A 141 2.49 22.48 -3.13
CA LEU A 141 2.45 21.69 -4.35
C LEU A 141 1.45 20.56 -4.20
N LEU A 142 0.67 20.32 -5.26
CA LEU A 142 -0.24 19.19 -5.33
C LEU A 142 0.37 18.14 -6.25
N LEU A 143 0.62 16.95 -5.72
CA LEU A 143 1.35 15.89 -6.42
C LEU A 143 0.75 15.57 -7.81
N HIS A 144 -0.58 15.50 -7.91
CA HIS A 144 -1.28 15.25 -9.18
C HIS A 144 -1.11 16.35 -10.24
N GLN A 145 -0.61 17.54 -9.87
CA GLN A 145 -0.33 18.65 -10.78
C GLN A 145 1.15 18.77 -11.15
N LEU A 146 2.05 18.13 -10.38
CA LEU A 146 3.50 18.29 -10.52
C LEU A 146 4.08 17.54 -11.71
N SER A 147 3.53 16.38 -12.04
CA SER A 147 4.05 15.56 -13.13
C SER A 147 2.95 14.72 -13.72
N LYS A 148 2.97 14.59 -15.06
CA LYS A 148 2.15 13.64 -15.80
C LYS A 148 2.77 12.24 -15.83
N GLN A 149 3.95 12.06 -15.25
CA GLN A 149 4.59 10.75 -15.18
C GLN A 149 3.90 9.91 -14.10
N GLU A 150 3.52 8.70 -14.47
CA GLU A 150 2.85 7.74 -13.58
C GLU A 150 3.62 7.51 -12.27
N GLY A 151 4.95 7.49 -12.31
CA GLY A 151 5.80 7.30 -11.13
C GLY A 151 5.88 8.48 -10.16
N ALA A 152 5.26 9.63 -10.44
CA ALA A 152 5.37 10.81 -9.58
C ALA A 152 4.90 10.57 -8.14
N TRP A 153 3.93 9.67 -7.95
CA TRP A 153 3.40 9.35 -6.62
C TRP A 153 4.42 8.67 -5.71
N THR A 154 5.52 8.11 -6.25
CA THR A 154 6.58 7.48 -5.45
C THR A 154 7.63 8.46 -4.91
N ILE A 155 7.48 9.76 -5.16
CA ILE A 155 8.32 10.87 -4.69
C ILE A 155 9.77 10.87 -5.23
N LEU A 156 10.44 9.71 -5.33
CA LEU A 156 11.81 9.59 -5.81
C LEU A 156 12.02 10.27 -7.19
N PRO A 157 11.15 10.07 -8.20
CA PRO A 157 11.30 10.74 -9.50
C PRO A 157 11.20 12.28 -9.43
N LEU A 158 10.66 12.83 -8.34
CA LEU A 158 10.50 14.28 -8.15
C LEU A 158 11.69 14.92 -7.43
N LEU A 159 12.55 14.14 -6.78
CA LEU A 159 13.70 14.68 -6.05
C LEU A 159 14.60 15.55 -6.93
N PRO A 160 14.93 15.18 -8.20
CA PRO A 160 15.71 16.05 -9.07
C PRO A 160 15.05 17.40 -9.33
N HIS A 161 13.73 17.43 -9.52
CA HIS A 161 12.98 18.67 -9.68
C HIS A 161 13.05 19.50 -8.40
N PHE A 162 12.79 18.89 -7.24
CA PHE A 162 12.84 19.58 -5.96
C PHE A 162 14.22 20.16 -5.64
N SER A 163 15.28 19.39 -5.90
CA SER A 163 16.67 19.81 -5.76
C SER A 163 16.97 21.04 -6.61
N VAL A 164 16.63 21.02 -7.90
CA VAL A 164 16.91 22.14 -8.82
C VAL A 164 16.08 23.37 -8.45
N THR A 165 14.81 23.20 -8.13
CA THR A 165 13.87 24.32 -7.96
C THR A 165 13.96 24.98 -6.57
N TYR A 166 14.19 24.21 -5.50
CA TYR A 166 14.03 24.71 -4.13
C TYR A 166 15.32 24.82 -3.32
N SER A 167 16.46 24.28 -3.80
CA SER A 167 17.70 24.25 -3.01
C SER A 167 18.26 25.60 -2.58
N ARG A 168 17.92 26.69 -3.28
CA ARG A 168 18.45 28.03 -2.99
C ARG A 168 17.63 28.79 -1.96
N ASN A 169 16.35 28.48 -1.84
CA ASN A 169 15.37 29.34 -1.16
C ASN A 169 14.58 28.62 -0.07
N SER A 170 14.75 27.30 0.07
CA SER A 170 14.05 26.48 1.03
C SER A 170 15.02 25.69 1.90
N SER A 171 14.59 25.40 3.12
CA SER A 171 15.30 24.55 4.08
C SER A 171 14.68 23.16 4.16
N TRP A 172 13.37 23.06 3.95
CA TRP A 172 12.59 21.84 4.17
C TRP A 172 11.64 21.56 3.02
N ILE A 173 11.43 20.27 2.76
CA ILE A 173 10.26 19.76 2.06
C ILE A 173 9.44 18.96 3.06
N PHE A 174 8.19 19.37 3.26
CA PHE A 174 7.23 18.72 4.14
C PHE A 174 6.18 18.00 3.30
N PHE A 175 6.08 16.69 3.46
CA PHE A 175 5.14 15.82 2.76
C PHE A 175 3.96 15.50 3.67
N CYS A 176 2.77 15.47 3.10
CA CYS A 176 1.53 15.15 3.84
C CYS A 176 0.47 14.58 2.91
N GLU A 177 -0.46 13.82 3.48
CA GLU A 177 -1.65 13.35 2.78
C GLU A 177 -2.72 14.45 2.75
N GLU A 178 -3.72 14.30 1.90
CA GLU A 178 -4.79 15.31 1.74
C GLU A 178 -5.73 15.39 2.95
N GLU A 179 -5.71 14.38 3.83
CA GLU A 179 -6.41 14.31 5.10
C GLU A 179 -5.59 14.83 6.28
N THR A 180 -4.27 14.95 6.15
CA THR A 180 -3.42 15.49 7.20
C THR A 180 -3.87 16.92 7.54
N ARG A 181 -4.12 17.18 8.82
CA ARG A 181 -4.37 18.52 9.35
C ARG A 181 -3.09 19.04 9.96
N ILE A 182 -2.73 20.27 9.60
CA ILE A 182 -1.47 20.89 9.98
C ILE A 182 -1.77 22.14 10.79
N GLN A 183 -1.18 22.22 11.98
CA GLN A 183 -1.10 23.43 12.78
C GLN A 183 0.25 24.10 12.48
N ILE A 184 0.22 25.17 11.67
CA ILE A 184 1.44 25.80 11.15
C ILE A 184 2.36 26.34 12.26
N PRO A 185 1.87 26.99 13.34
CA PRO A 185 2.74 27.46 14.42
C PRO A 185 3.55 26.35 15.08
N GLU A 186 2.91 25.23 15.39
CA GLU A 186 3.48 24.06 16.04
C GLU A 186 4.46 23.35 15.11
N LEU A 187 4.13 23.25 13.80
CA LEU A 187 5.03 22.71 12.79
C LEU A 187 6.31 23.55 12.68
N LEU A 188 6.19 24.88 12.67
CA LEU A 188 7.36 25.78 12.63
C LEU A 188 8.24 25.60 13.87
N GLU A 189 7.65 25.57 15.07
CA GLU A 189 8.42 25.37 16.29
C GLU A 189 9.11 24.00 16.31
N THR A 190 8.43 22.97 15.81
CA THR A 190 8.97 21.61 15.68
C THR A 190 10.20 21.59 14.77
N LEU A 191 10.10 22.17 13.56
CA LEU A 191 11.19 22.17 12.57
C LEU A 191 12.38 23.05 12.99
N ARG A 192 12.16 24.11 13.78
CA ARG A 192 13.24 24.98 14.30
C ARG A 192 14.23 24.28 15.21
N ARG A 193 13.87 23.12 15.77
CA ARG A 193 14.76 22.33 16.62
C ARG A 193 15.86 21.62 15.82
N TYR A 194 15.72 21.52 14.50
CA TYR A 194 16.63 20.80 13.63
C TYR A 194 17.43 21.78 12.77
N ASP A 195 18.76 21.63 12.78
CA ASP A 195 19.67 22.44 11.97
C ASP A 195 19.46 22.15 10.47
N PRO A 196 18.93 23.09 9.68
CA PRO A 196 18.57 22.84 8.28
C PRO A 196 19.77 22.60 7.36
N SER A 197 21.00 22.86 7.83
CA SER A 197 22.23 22.58 7.07
C SER A 197 22.64 21.10 7.09
N LYS A 198 22.02 20.29 7.95
CA LYS A 198 22.29 18.86 8.09
C LYS A 198 21.30 18.01 7.30
N GLU A 199 21.64 16.74 7.12
CA GLU A 199 20.78 15.72 6.49
C GLU A 199 19.75 15.21 7.50
N TRP A 200 18.48 15.60 7.35
CA TRP A 200 17.40 15.20 8.24
C TRP A 200 16.30 14.47 7.49
N PHE A 201 15.90 13.33 8.04
CA PHE A 201 14.71 12.57 7.67
C PHE A 201 13.81 12.47 8.90
N LEU A 202 12.71 13.23 8.90
CA LEU A 202 11.84 13.43 10.07
C LEU A 202 10.47 12.81 9.84
N GLY A 203 9.90 12.15 10.84
CA GLY A 203 8.57 11.54 10.73
C GLY A 203 8.06 10.95 12.05
N LYS A 204 6.77 10.62 12.12
CA LYS A 204 6.26 9.67 13.12
C LYS A 204 6.76 8.27 12.75
N ALA A 205 7.43 7.59 13.66
CA ALA A 205 8.03 6.30 13.36
C ALA A 205 7.01 5.15 13.45
N LEU A 206 6.90 4.39 12.37
CA LEU A 206 6.34 3.05 12.35
C LEU A 206 7.47 2.02 12.37
N HIS A 207 7.15 0.81 12.80
CA HIS A 207 8.00 -0.37 12.65
C HIS A 207 7.11 -1.61 12.54
N ASP A 208 7.66 -2.68 11.99
CA ASP A 208 6.99 -3.97 12.03
C ASP A 208 7.12 -4.62 13.42
N GLU A 209 6.11 -5.37 13.83
CA GLU A 209 6.19 -6.23 15.02
C GLU A 209 6.84 -7.58 14.72
N GLU A 210 6.61 -8.08 13.51
CA GLU A 210 7.08 -9.38 13.02
C GLU A 210 7.60 -9.24 11.59
N SER A 211 8.30 -10.25 11.09
CA SER A 211 8.78 -10.21 9.71
C SER A 211 7.59 -10.35 8.74
N THR A 212 7.34 -9.33 7.92
CA THR A 212 6.13 -9.26 7.10
C THR A 212 6.40 -9.58 5.63
N ILE A 213 5.37 -10.10 4.97
CA ILE A 213 5.41 -10.33 3.52
C ILE A 213 5.46 -9.02 2.73
N ILE A 214 4.79 -7.96 3.22
CA ILE A 214 4.75 -6.66 2.53
C ILE A 214 6.13 -6.00 2.44
N HIS A 215 7.04 -6.31 3.37
CA HIS A 215 8.44 -5.86 3.34
C HIS A 215 9.43 -6.94 2.92
N HIS A 216 8.93 -8.00 2.25
CA HIS A 216 9.76 -9.12 1.75
C HIS A 216 10.69 -9.73 2.81
N TYR A 217 10.21 -9.79 4.06
CA TYR A 217 10.97 -10.27 5.21
C TYR A 217 12.28 -9.50 5.45
N ALA A 218 12.34 -8.22 5.05
CA ALA A 218 13.43 -7.33 5.44
C ALA A 218 13.54 -7.28 6.97
N PHE A 219 14.77 -7.23 7.48
CA PHE A 219 15.06 -7.20 8.91
C PHE A 219 14.44 -8.36 9.72
N SER A 220 14.29 -9.55 9.12
CA SER A 220 13.63 -10.71 9.74
C SER A 220 14.18 -11.13 11.11
N GLU A 221 15.47 -10.89 11.38
CA GLU A 221 16.09 -11.16 12.69
C GLU A 221 15.61 -10.21 13.79
N ASN A 222 15.31 -8.96 13.45
CA ASN A 222 14.79 -7.97 14.38
C ASN A 222 14.01 -6.88 13.63
N PRO A 223 12.72 -7.10 13.32
CA PRO A 223 11.92 -6.15 12.52
C PRO A 223 11.80 -4.76 13.14
N THR A 224 11.85 -4.68 14.48
CA THR A 224 11.70 -3.42 15.23
C THR A 224 12.88 -2.45 15.07
N ILE A 225 14.03 -2.91 14.55
CA ILE A 225 15.22 -2.09 14.39
C ILE A 225 15.04 -1.02 13.30
N PHE A 226 14.23 -1.32 12.30
CA PHE A 226 14.04 -0.45 11.15
C PHE A 226 12.76 0.37 11.30
N LYS A 227 12.91 1.69 11.12
CA LYS A 227 11.81 2.64 11.28
C LYS A 227 11.55 3.36 9.97
N TYR A 228 10.29 3.52 9.65
CA TYR A 228 9.82 4.21 8.45
C TYR A 228 8.66 5.15 8.82
N PRO A 229 8.46 6.24 8.07
CA PRO A 229 7.54 7.29 8.46
C PRO A 229 6.09 6.84 8.28
N ASP A 230 5.24 7.28 9.19
CA ASP A 230 3.80 7.30 8.99
C ASP A 230 3.42 8.51 8.11
N PHE A 231 2.97 8.25 6.88
CA PHE A 231 2.61 9.31 5.94
C PHE A 231 1.38 10.11 6.39
N ALA A 232 0.45 9.48 7.13
CA ALA A 232 -0.74 10.14 7.65
C ALA A 232 -0.39 11.30 8.60
N ALA A 233 0.68 11.13 9.40
CA ALA A 233 1.23 12.14 10.29
C ALA A 233 2.04 13.23 9.57
N GLY A 234 2.38 13.03 8.30
CA GLY A 234 3.33 13.87 7.58
C GLY A 234 4.79 13.60 7.98
N TRP A 235 5.69 13.99 7.08
CA TRP A 235 7.12 13.75 7.21
C TRP A 235 7.93 14.82 6.48
N ALA A 236 9.21 14.97 6.83
CA ALA A 236 10.03 16.05 6.28
C ALA A 236 11.43 15.59 5.87
N LEU A 237 11.93 16.20 4.80
CA LEU A 237 13.33 16.10 4.38
C LEU A 237 13.97 17.49 4.39
N SER A 238 15.20 17.57 4.91
CA SER A 238 16.01 18.77 4.70
C SER A 238 16.54 18.82 3.27
N ILE A 239 16.73 20.04 2.75
CA ILE A 239 17.27 20.23 1.39
C ILE A 239 18.66 19.58 1.17
N PRO A 240 19.61 19.60 2.13
CA PRO A 240 20.85 18.84 2.00
C PRO A 240 20.63 17.35 1.71
N LEU A 241 19.66 16.72 2.40
CA LEU A 241 19.32 15.32 2.16
C LEU A 241 18.68 15.14 0.77
N VAL A 242 17.73 16.00 0.37
CA VAL A 242 17.13 15.97 -0.98
C VAL A 242 18.20 16.05 -2.07
N ASN A 243 19.23 16.89 -1.88
CA ASN A 243 20.35 17.03 -2.80
C ASN A 243 21.24 15.77 -2.87
N LYS A 244 21.52 15.14 -1.73
CA LYS A 244 22.26 13.86 -1.68
C LYS A 244 21.49 12.76 -2.40
N LEU A 245 20.20 12.60 -2.11
CA LEU A 245 19.34 11.61 -2.75
C LEU A 245 19.23 11.85 -4.26
N THR A 246 19.12 13.10 -4.70
CA THR A 246 19.09 13.46 -6.13
C THR A 246 20.37 13.05 -6.86
N LYS A 247 21.54 13.24 -6.24
CA LYS A 247 22.81 12.81 -6.84
C LYS A 247 22.84 11.29 -6.97
N ARG A 248 22.38 10.57 -5.95
CA ARG A 248 22.31 9.11 -5.95
C ARG A 248 21.37 8.55 -7.01
N LEU A 249 20.18 9.13 -7.17
CA LEU A 249 19.22 8.72 -8.21
C LEU A 249 19.78 8.87 -9.64
N LYS A 250 20.76 9.76 -9.85
CA LYS A 250 21.43 9.92 -11.15
C LYS A 250 22.51 8.87 -11.39
N SER A 251 23.11 8.31 -10.34
CA SER A 251 24.21 7.34 -10.44
C SER A 251 23.77 5.90 -10.28
N GLU A 252 22.64 5.65 -9.62
CA GLU A 252 22.15 4.31 -9.30
C GLU A 252 20.71 4.11 -9.77
N SER A 253 20.44 2.96 -10.39
CA SER A 253 19.08 2.52 -10.66
C SER A 253 18.39 2.09 -9.36
N LEU A 254 17.06 2.18 -9.33
CA LEU A 254 16.27 1.58 -8.27
C LEU A 254 16.45 0.05 -8.28
N LYS A 255 16.43 -0.56 -7.09
CA LYS A 255 16.73 -2.00 -6.91
C LYS A 255 15.55 -2.93 -7.17
N SER A 256 14.34 -2.38 -7.23
CA SER A 256 13.09 -3.12 -7.41
C SER A 256 12.28 -2.46 -8.51
N ASP A 257 11.72 -3.27 -9.40
CA ASP A 257 10.72 -2.81 -10.36
C ASP A 257 9.35 -2.66 -9.71
N PHE A 258 9.12 -3.27 -8.55
CA PHE A 258 7.86 -3.18 -7.82
C PHE A 258 7.91 -2.10 -6.75
N THR A 259 6.80 -1.37 -6.63
CA THR A 259 6.49 -0.48 -5.50
C THR A 259 5.27 -1.03 -4.78
N ILE A 260 5.46 -1.53 -3.56
CA ILE A 260 4.47 -2.22 -2.73
C ILE A 260 4.11 -1.36 -1.53
N ASP A 261 5.10 -1.03 -0.69
CA ASP A 261 4.90 -0.13 0.45
C ASP A 261 5.85 1.06 0.39
N LEU A 262 5.34 2.17 -0.14
CA LEU A 262 6.14 3.35 -0.46
C LEU A 262 6.86 3.95 0.75
N LYS A 263 6.23 3.95 1.93
CA LYS A 263 6.82 4.50 3.16
C LYS A 263 8.05 3.71 3.59
N HIS A 264 7.97 2.38 3.56
CA HIS A 264 9.09 1.50 3.85
C HIS A 264 10.18 1.59 2.78
N GLU A 265 9.81 1.64 1.49
CA GLU A 265 10.74 1.74 0.37
C GLU A 265 11.53 3.06 0.35
N ILE A 266 10.87 4.20 0.59
CA ILE A 266 11.55 5.50 0.72
C ILE A 266 12.51 5.47 1.91
N ALA A 267 12.09 4.94 3.06
CA ALA A 267 12.96 4.84 4.22
C ALA A 267 14.19 3.97 3.93
N LEU A 268 14.02 2.84 3.23
CA LEU A 268 15.12 1.96 2.83
C LEU A 268 16.07 2.66 1.85
N TYR A 269 15.52 3.42 0.91
CA TYR A 269 16.32 4.20 -0.03
C TYR A 269 17.12 5.29 0.69
N ILE A 270 16.54 5.97 1.67
CA ILE A 270 17.23 7.01 2.45
C ILE A 270 18.29 6.41 3.36
N TRP A 271 17.98 5.31 4.05
CA TRP A 271 18.89 4.65 4.99
C TRP A 271 20.14 4.08 4.31
N ASP A 272 20.02 3.64 3.06
CA ASP A 272 21.13 3.19 2.23
C ASP A 272 22.09 2.21 2.91
N LYS A 273 21.56 1.09 3.43
CA LYS A 273 22.35 0.08 4.15
C LYS A 273 23.14 0.64 5.36
N GLY A 274 22.76 1.80 5.89
CA GLY A 274 23.41 2.46 7.01
C GLY A 274 24.27 3.66 6.64
N ASP A 275 24.48 3.95 5.35
CA ASP A 275 25.28 5.10 4.90
C ASP A 275 24.49 6.43 4.86
N GLY A 276 23.15 6.34 4.97
CA GLY A 276 22.25 7.47 5.07
C GLY A 276 21.63 7.63 6.47
N PRO A 277 20.99 8.78 6.74
CA PRO A 277 20.39 9.02 8.05
C PRO A 277 19.18 8.09 8.27
N PRO A 278 19.05 7.47 9.47
CA PRO A 278 17.81 6.78 9.83
C PRO A 278 16.67 7.79 10.03
N LEU A 279 15.44 7.31 10.02
CA LEU A 279 14.29 8.13 10.40
C LEU A 279 14.49 8.66 11.83
N THR A 280 14.39 9.98 11.98
CA THR A 280 14.37 10.66 13.28
C THR A 280 12.91 10.81 13.73
N PRO A 281 12.50 10.14 14.83
CA PRO A 281 11.14 10.25 15.34
C PRO A 281 10.82 11.69 15.79
N VAL A 282 9.66 12.19 15.39
CA VAL A 282 9.16 13.51 15.78
C VAL A 282 7.82 13.34 16.50
N PRO A 283 7.77 13.50 17.85
CA PRO A 283 6.55 13.30 18.63
C PRO A 283 5.39 14.21 18.24
N GLU A 284 5.67 15.40 17.73
CA GLU A 284 4.67 16.39 17.33
C GLU A 284 4.02 16.04 15.98
N PHE A 285 4.55 15.07 15.23
CA PHE A 285 3.87 14.54 14.07
C PHE A 285 2.93 13.43 14.53
N CYS A 286 1.63 13.73 14.56
CA CYS A 286 0.64 12.82 15.15
C CYS A 286 -0.37 12.36 14.10
N THR A 287 -1.00 11.23 14.40
CA THR A 287 -2.19 10.74 13.69
C THR A 287 -3.46 10.90 14.51
N ASP A 288 -3.32 11.12 15.82
CA ASP A 288 -4.43 11.17 16.76
C ASP A 288 -4.73 12.62 17.16
N ALA A 289 -6.01 12.95 17.33
CA ALA A 289 -6.46 14.32 17.59
C ALA A 289 -6.41 14.75 19.07
N VAL A 290 -5.82 13.93 19.94
CA VAL A 290 -6.02 14.04 21.40
C VAL A 290 -4.97 14.91 22.08
N ASP A 291 -3.82 15.14 21.46
CA ASP A 291 -2.67 15.77 22.10
C ASP A 291 -2.46 17.23 21.67
N PHE A 292 -2.42 18.14 22.66
CA PHE A 292 -2.28 19.59 22.44
C PHE A 292 -0.92 20.02 21.86
N TYR A 293 0.08 19.13 21.83
CA TYR A 293 1.41 19.43 21.28
C TYR A 293 1.57 19.01 19.80
N CYS A 294 0.53 18.43 19.18
CA CYS A 294 0.61 17.91 17.83
C CYS A 294 0.64 19.02 16.77
N ALA A 295 1.73 19.06 16.00
CA ALA A 295 1.87 19.88 14.81
C ALA A 295 1.02 19.34 13.65
N THR A 296 0.82 18.02 13.60
CA THR A 296 -0.08 17.38 12.64
C THR A 296 -1.03 16.42 13.33
N THR A 297 -2.20 16.25 12.74
CA THR A 297 -3.17 15.23 13.12
C THR A 297 -3.76 14.62 11.86
N PHE A 298 -4.37 13.44 11.97
CA PHE A 298 -5.01 12.77 10.85
C PHE A 298 -6.49 12.53 11.15
N HIS A 299 -7.32 12.59 10.12
CA HIS A 299 -8.74 12.34 10.27
C HIS A 299 -9.04 10.83 10.13
N SER A 300 -9.07 10.11 11.25
CA SER A 300 -9.28 8.66 11.34
C SER A 300 -10.74 8.21 11.10
N PHE A 301 -11.50 8.91 10.26
CA PHE A 301 -12.89 8.56 9.94
C PHE A 301 -13.11 8.47 8.44
N LEU A 302 -14.11 7.67 8.05
CA LEU A 302 -14.57 7.59 6.67
C LEU A 302 -14.94 8.98 6.12
N PRO A 303 -14.63 9.24 4.84
CA PRO A 303 -14.94 10.53 4.25
C PRO A 303 -16.46 10.76 4.17
N LEU A 304 -16.89 11.97 4.53
CA LEU A 304 -18.29 12.38 4.54
C LEU A 304 -18.67 13.12 3.26
N CYS A 305 -19.10 12.37 2.25
CA CYS A 305 -19.39 12.93 0.91
C CYS A 305 -20.87 12.98 0.55
N GLY A 306 -21.72 12.29 1.32
CA GLY A 306 -23.15 12.22 1.04
C GLY A 306 -23.80 11.07 1.79
N ASN A 307 -24.98 10.68 1.29
CA ASN A 307 -25.60 9.43 1.73
C ASN A 307 -24.80 8.25 1.15
N PRO A 308 -24.65 7.14 1.88
CA PRO A 308 -24.01 5.93 1.37
C PRO A 308 -24.67 5.46 0.08
N VAL A 309 -23.84 4.99 -0.87
CA VAL A 309 -24.33 4.36 -2.12
C VAL A 309 -25.25 3.20 -1.76
N LYS A 310 -26.37 3.04 -2.47
CA LYS A 310 -27.32 1.95 -2.18
C LYS A 310 -26.69 0.61 -2.51
N LYS A 311 -27.07 -0.43 -1.76
CA LYS A 311 -26.52 -1.78 -1.97
C LYS A 311 -26.89 -2.34 -3.34
N GLU A 312 -28.02 -1.90 -3.89
CA GLU A 312 -28.53 -2.30 -5.21
C GLU A 312 -27.74 -1.65 -6.36
N ASP A 313 -26.94 -0.61 -6.07
CA ASP A 313 -26.08 0.07 -7.05
C ASP A 313 -24.65 -0.49 -7.05
N ILE A 314 -24.38 -1.54 -6.25
CA ILE A 314 -23.08 -2.19 -6.11
C ILE A 314 -23.23 -3.69 -6.39
N PHE A 315 -22.54 -4.19 -7.41
CA PHE A 315 -22.47 -5.60 -7.72
C PHE A 315 -21.15 -6.20 -7.24
N PHE A 316 -21.21 -7.28 -6.47
CA PHE A 316 -20.05 -8.01 -5.99
C PHE A 316 -19.79 -9.25 -6.85
N ALA A 317 -18.59 -9.34 -7.41
CA ALA A 317 -18.10 -10.49 -8.14
C ALA A 317 -16.99 -11.18 -7.34
N VAL A 318 -17.27 -12.36 -6.81
CA VAL A 318 -16.30 -13.15 -6.05
C VAL A 318 -15.62 -14.13 -7.00
N LYS A 319 -14.31 -13.98 -7.21
CA LYS A 319 -13.50 -14.94 -7.95
C LYS A 319 -13.17 -16.14 -7.06
N THR A 320 -13.49 -17.35 -7.53
CA THR A 320 -13.17 -18.60 -6.83
C THR A 320 -12.82 -19.70 -7.83
N CYS A 321 -12.57 -20.92 -7.34
CA CYS A 321 -12.46 -22.13 -8.13
C CYS A 321 -12.99 -23.33 -7.35
N LYS A 322 -13.26 -24.43 -8.05
CA LYS A 322 -13.83 -25.67 -7.48
C LYS A 322 -13.13 -26.12 -6.20
N LYS A 323 -11.80 -25.96 -6.13
CA LYS A 323 -10.97 -26.33 -4.98
C LYS A 323 -11.42 -25.63 -3.69
N PHE A 324 -11.91 -24.39 -3.77
CA PHE A 324 -12.19 -23.55 -2.60
C PHE A 324 -13.68 -23.42 -2.26
N HIS A 325 -14.55 -24.10 -3.01
CA HIS A 325 -15.99 -24.13 -2.73
C HIS A 325 -16.30 -24.61 -1.31
N GLY A 326 -15.60 -25.64 -0.82
CA GLY A 326 -15.83 -26.22 0.51
C GLY A 326 -15.21 -25.43 1.67
N ASP A 327 -14.21 -24.59 1.39
CA ASP A 327 -13.37 -24.00 2.45
C ASP A 327 -13.52 -22.49 2.55
N ARG A 328 -13.39 -21.76 1.43
CA ARG A 328 -13.35 -20.28 1.42
C ARG A 328 -14.73 -19.65 1.24
N ILE A 329 -15.56 -20.21 0.36
CA ILE A 329 -16.91 -19.67 0.12
C ILE A 329 -17.82 -19.72 1.36
N PRO A 330 -17.79 -20.76 2.23
CA PRO A 330 -18.55 -20.73 3.48
C PRO A 330 -18.18 -19.56 4.38
N ILE A 331 -16.90 -19.17 4.43
CA ILE A 331 -16.43 -18.00 5.19
C ILE A 331 -16.99 -16.72 4.60
N VAL A 332 -16.95 -16.55 3.27
CA VAL A 332 -17.55 -15.40 2.58
C VAL A 332 -19.04 -15.29 2.90
N LYS A 333 -19.77 -16.42 2.86
CA LYS A 333 -21.20 -16.50 3.22
C LYS A 333 -21.49 -16.19 4.69
N GLN A 334 -20.64 -16.67 5.60
CA GLN A 334 -20.77 -16.46 7.04
C GLN A 334 -20.47 -15.01 7.46
N THR A 335 -19.66 -14.29 6.69
CA THR A 335 -19.18 -12.95 7.04
C THR A 335 -19.96 -11.85 6.31
N TRP A 336 -19.43 -11.36 5.19
CA TRP A 336 -19.89 -10.12 4.56
C TRP A 336 -20.92 -10.33 3.46
N ALA A 337 -21.00 -11.51 2.84
CA ALA A 337 -21.89 -11.74 1.70
C ALA A 337 -23.37 -11.55 2.03
N GLY A 338 -23.79 -11.85 3.26
CA GLY A 338 -25.17 -11.61 3.71
C GLY A 338 -25.57 -10.12 3.72
N GLN A 339 -24.61 -9.20 3.62
CA GLN A 339 -24.87 -7.76 3.51
C GLN A 339 -24.96 -7.26 2.06
N ALA A 340 -24.56 -8.05 1.06
CA ALA A 340 -24.60 -7.67 -0.35
C ALA A 340 -26.00 -7.89 -0.93
N SER A 341 -26.56 -6.88 -1.61
CA SER A 341 -27.84 -7.05 -2.33
C SER A 341 -27.64 -7.81 -3.65
N LEU A 342 -26.50 -7.60 -4.32
CA LEU A 342 -26.16 -8.21 -5.60
C LEU A 342 -24.78 -8.85 -5.53
N ILE A 343 -24.71 -10.17 -5.61
CA ILE A 343 -23.47 -10.94 -5.53
C ILE A 343 -23.53 -12.17 -6.45
N GLU A 344 -22.44 -12.43 -7.18
CA GLU A 344 -22.23 -13.68 -7.91
C GLU A 344 -20.85 -14.27 -7.58
N TYR A 345 -20.79 -15.61 -7.54
CA TYR A 345 -19.56 -16.36 -7.32
C TYR A 345 -19.09 -16.94 -8.66
N TYR A 346 -17.97 -16.49 -9.19
CA TYR A 346 -17.44 -16.90 -10.48
C TYR A 346 -16.36 -17.96 -10.33
N SER A 347 -16.59 -19.11 -10.95
CA SER A 347 -15.75 -20.30 -10.80
C SER A 347 -15.43 -20.95 -12.15
N ASP A 348 -14.56 -21.95 -12.13
CA ASP A 348 -14.31 -22.90 -13.22
C ASP A 348 -15.26 -24.12 -13.17
N HIS A 349 -16.22 -24.11 -12.23
CA HIS A 349 -17.20 -25.17 -12.05
C HIS A 349 -18.51 -24.62 -11.49
N ALA A 350 -19.63 -24.95 -12.14
CA ALA A 350 -20.96 -24.62 -11.64
C ALA A 350 -21.39 -25.60 -10.53
N GLU A 351 -21.85 -25.06 -9.42
CA GLU A 351 -22.41 -25.82 -8.30
C GLU A 351 -23.72 -25.17 -7.87
N SER A 352 -24.73 -25.95 -7.53
CA SER A 352 -26.05 -25.42 -7.15
C SER A 352 -26.16 -25.12 -5.65
N SER A 353 -25.43 -25.86 -4.82
CA SER A 353 -25.37 -25.68 -3.35
C SER A 353 -24.69 -24.34 -2.96
N ILE A 354 -23.70 -23.95 -3.75
CA ILE A 354 -23.02 -22.67 -3.75
C ILE A 354 -23.27 -22.16 -5.15
N PRO A 355 -24.24 -21.25 -5.39
CA PRO A 355 -24.69 -20.89 -6.74
C PRO A 355 -23.56 -20.20 -7.53
N THR A 356 -22.59 -20.98 -7.98
CA THR A 356 -21.42 -20.53 -8.71
C THR A 356 -21.74 -20.51 -10.19
N VAL A 357 -21.23 -19.49 -10.86
CA VAL A 357 -21.33 -19.29 -12.29
C VAL A 357 -20.03 -19.81 -12.90
N ASP A 358 -20.14 -20.84 -13.72
CA ASP A 358 -19.05 -21.29 -14.59
C ASP A 358 -18.90 -20.31 -15.77
N LEU A 359 -17.73 -19.70 -15.89
CA LEU A 359 -17.41 -18.78 -17.00
C LEU A 359 -16.85 -19.49 -18.23
N GLY A 360 -16.69 -20.82 -18.19
CA GLY A 360 -16.04 -21.60 -19.24
C GLY A 360 -14.53 -21.37 -19.31
N ILE A 361 -13.94 -20.82 -18.25
CA ILE A 361 -12.51 -20.48 -18.15
C ILE A 361 -11.88 -21.37 -17.08
N PRO A 362 -10.94 -22.26 -17.45
CA PRO A 362 -10.27 -23.14 -16.50
C PRO A 362 -9.56 -22.37 -15.38
N ASN A 363 -9.47 -22.98 -14.20
CA ASN A 363 -8.63 -22.44 -13.15
C ASN A 363 -7.13 -22.52 -13.50
N THR A 364 -6.36 -21.57 -13.00
CA THR A 364 -4.94 -21.36 -13.28
C THR A 364 -4.21 -21.06 -11.97
N ASP A 365 -2.93 -21.43 -11.87
CA ASP A 365 -2.15 -21.24 -10.62
C ASP A 365 -1.30 -19.95 -10.62
N ARG A 366 -1.29 -19.18 -11.73
CA ARG A 366 -0.39 -18.02 -11.92
C ARG A 366 -1.09 -16.66 -11.97
N GLY A 367 -2.31 -16.62 -12.47
CA GLY A 367 -3.03 -15.36 -12.70
C GLY A 367 -4.39 -15.64 -13.31
N HIS A 368 -5.32 -14.69 -13.21
CA HIS A 368 -6.73 -14.93 -13.50
C HIS A 368 -7.32 -13.97 -14.53
N CYS A 369 -6.49 -13.42 -15.43
CA CYS A 369 -6.91 -12.39 -16.38
C CYS A 369 -8.15 -12.77 -17.19
N GLY A 370 -8.19 -14.00 -17.74
CA GLY A 370 -9.34 -14.45 -18.53
C GLY A 370 -10.64 -14.40 -17.73
N LYS A 371 -10.61 -14.91 -16.49
CA LYS A 371 -11.76 -14.92 -15.57
C LYS A 371 -12.22 -13.50 -15.26
N THR A 372 -11.27 -12.61 -14.96
CA THR A 372 -11.56 -11.20 -14.65
C THR A 372 -12.17 -10.46 -15.84
N PHE A 373 -11.65 -10.64 -17.07
CA PHE A 373 -12.25 -10.04 -18.27
C PHE A 373 -13.64 -10.58 -18.58
N ALA A 374 -13.89 -11.88 -18.38
CA ALA A 374 -15.21 -12.46 -18.55
C ALA A 374 -16.22 -11.89 -17.53
N ILE A 375 -15.80 -11.62 -16.29
CA ILE A 375 -16.63 -10.93 -15.28
C ILE A 375 -16.97 -9.51 -15.76
N LEU A 376 -15.99 -8.76 -16.26
CA LEU A 376 -16.19 -7.38 -16.75
C LEU A 376 -17.17 -7.35 -17.93
N GLU A 377 -17.02 -8.25 -18.90
CA GLU A 377 -17.92 -8.40 -20.05
C GLU A 377 -19.33 -8.79 -19.60
N LYS A 378 -19.45 -9.78 -18.70
CA LYS A 378 -20.76 -10.21 -18.19
C LYS A 378 -21.45 -9.08 -17.43
N PHE A 379 -20.73 -8.36 -16.57
CA PHE A 379 -21.27 -7.20 -15.84
C PHE A 379 -21.86 -6.19 -16.80
N LEU A 380 -21.12 -5.73 -17.82
CA LEU A 380 -21.67 -4.75 -18.77
C LEU A 380 -22.87 -5.26 -19.56
N ASN A 381 -22.87 -6.54 -19.98
CA ASN A 381 -23.89 -7.11 -20.84
C ASN A 381 -25.17 -7.53 -20.10
N HIS A 382 -25.08 -7.95 -18.83
CA HIS A 382 -26.20 -8.58 -18.10
C HIS A 382 -26.68 -7.77 -16.89
N SER A 383 -25.89 -6.82 -16.38
CA SER A 383 -26.41 -5.91 -15.36
C SER A 383 -27.48 -5.01 -15.97
N HIS A 384 -28.53 -4.71 -15.22
CA HIS A 384 -29.39 -3.57 -15.56
C HIS A 384 -28.52 -2.31 -15.73
N ASP A 385 -28.84 -1.42 -16.69
CA ASP A 385 -28.14 -0.16 -16.97
C ASP A 385 -28.09 0.84 -15.79
N LYS A 386 -28.47 0.41 -14.59
CA LYS A 386 -28.58 1.17 -13.36
C LYS A 386 -27.47 0.86 -12.34
N ILE A 387 -26.78 -0.28 -12.43
CA ILE A 387 -25.74 -0.62 -11.45
C ILE A 387 -24.49 0.22 -11.72
N ALA A 388 -24.13 1.07 -10.75
CA ALA A 388 -23.06 2.05 -10.89
C ALA A 388 -21.67 1.46 -10.66
N TRP A 389 -21.56 0.49 -9.75
CA TRP A 389 -20.28 -0.02 -9.25
C TRP A 389 -20.16 -1.54 -9.39
N LEU A 390 -19.01 -2.00 -9.86
CA LEU A 390 -18.58 -3.39 -9.78
C LEU A 390 -17.44 -3.50 -8.78
N VAL A 391 -17.53 -4.47 -7.89
CA VAL A 391 -16.48 -4.81 -6.92
C VAL A 391 -16.05 -6.25 -7.21
N ILE A 392 -14.80 -6.43 -7.63
CA ILE A 392 -14.21 -7.75 -7.84
C ILE A 392 -13.30 -8.07 -6.65
N VAL A 393 -13.52 -9.22 -6.01
CA VAL A 393 -12.72 -9.69 -4.87
C VAL A 393 -12.34 -11.16 -5.06
N ASP A 394 -11.27 -11.59 -4.40
CA ASP A 394 -10.92 -13.00 -4.29
C ASP A 394 -11.75 -13.67 -3.18
N ASP A 395 -11.85 -15.01 -3.20
CA ASP A 395 -12.61 -15.79 -2.22
C ASP A 395 -12.00 -15.81 -0.81
N ASP A 396 -10.80 -15.26 -0.65
CA ASP A 396 -10.12 -15.01 0.61
C ASP A 396 -9.95 -13.53 0.95
N THR A 397 -10.75 -12.65 0.33
CA THR A 397 -10.90 -11.25 0.71
C THR A 397 -12.07 -11.07 1.68
N LEU A 398 -11.81 -10.40 2.81
CA LEU A 398 -12.83 -9.92 3.73
C LEU A 398 -13.10 -8.44 3.47
N ILE A 399 -14.37 -8.03 3.38
CA ILE A 399 -14.74 -6.64 3.07
C ILE A 399 -15.88 -6.12 3.94
N SER A 400 -15.80 -4.84 4.32
CA SER A 400 -16.89 -4.12 4.98
C SER A 400 -17.75 -3.39 3.96
N ILE A 401 -18.93 -3.93 3.66
CA ILE A 401 -19.86 -3.33 2.68
C ILE A 401 -20.33 -1.95 3.14
N SER A 402 -20.66 -1.78 4.42
CA SER A 402 -21.13 -0.49 4.95
C SER A 402 -20.10 0.62 4.69
N ARG A 403 -18.84 0.39 5.04
CA ARG A 403 -17.75 1.35 4.85
C ARG A 403 -17.45 1.61 3.38
N LEU A 404 -17.55 0.57 2.54
CA LEU A 404 -17.45 0.72 1.09
C LEU A 404 -18.56 1.62 0.53
N GLN A 405 -19.82 1.44 0.95
CA GLN A 405 -20.94 2.30 0.51
C GLN A 405 -20.69 3.78 0.84
N HIS A 406 -20.11 4.06 2.01
CA HIS A 406 -19.71 5.41 2.40
C HIS A 406 -18.58 5.94 1.53
N LEU A 407 -17.50 5.18 1.34
CA LEU A 407 -16.39 5.60 0.49
C LEU A 407 -16.85 5.89 -0.94
N LEU A 408 -17.66 5.01 -1.54
CA LEU A 408 -18.14 5.19 -2.91
C LEU A 408 -19.05 6.41 -3.08
N SER A 409 -19.67 6.92 -2.02
CA SER A 409 -20.44 8.17 -2.07
C SER A 409 -19.58 9.41 -2.37
N CYS A 410 -18.25 9.28 -2.27
CA CYS A 410 -17.29 10.32 -2.58
C CYS A 410 -16.94 10.44 -4.06
N TYR A 411 -17.25 9.43 -4.86
CA TYR A 411 -16.84 9.34 -6.25
C TYR A 411 -18.06 9.53 -7.15
N ASP A 412 -17.89 10.30 -8.22
CA ASP A 412 -18.89 10.37 -9.28
C ASP A 412 -18.81 9.08 -10.12
N SER A 413 -19.88 8.27 -10.09
CA SER A 413 -19.92 7.01 -10.85
C SER A 413 -19.92 7.20 -12.37
N SER A 414 -20.14 8.43 -12.85
CA SER A 414 -20.01 8.77 -14.27
C SER A 414 -18.57 9.07 -14.70
N GLU A 415 -17.65 9.27 -13.74
CA GLU A 415 -16.21 9.32 -14.00
C GLU A 415 -15.63 7.90 -14.14
N PRO A 416 -14.58 7.69 -14.94
CA PRO A 416 -13.88 6.40 -15.00
C PRO A 416 -13.04 6.19 -13.74
N VAL A 417 -13.58 5.49 -12.75
CA VAL A 417 -12.93 5.20 -11.47
C VAL A 417 -12.48 3.75 -11.45
N PHE A 418 -11.18 3.55 -11.19
CA PHE A 418 -10.58 2.25 -10.87
C PHE A 418 -9.83 2.39 -9.54
N LEU A 419 -10.35 1.79 -8.47
CA LEU A 419 -10.01 2.10 -7.09
C LEU A 419 -9.68 0.86 -6.26
N GLY A 420 -8.69 0.99 -5.38
CA GLY A 420 -8.32 0.02 -4.35
C GLY A 420 -6.91 0.29 -3.79
N GLU A 421 -6.20 -0.73 -3.33
CA GLU A 421 -4.80 -0.58 -2.92
C GLU A 421 -3.89 -0.54 -4.15
N ARG A 422 -3.04 0.48 -4.24
CA ARG A 422 -2.24 0.76 -5.45
C ARG A 422 -0.83 0.24 -5.27
N TYR A 423 -0.39 -0.61 -6.20
CA TYR A 423 1.02 -0.97 -6.38
C TYR A 423 1.57 -0.38 -7.69
N GLY A 424 2.89 -0.37 -7.82
CA GLY A 424 3.62 0.09 -8.99
C GLY A 424 4.46 -1.01 -9.61
N TYR A 425 4.62 -0.96 -10.94
CA TYR A 425 5.57 -1.78 -11.69
C TYR A 425 6.35 -0.91 -12.67
N GLY A 426 7.69 -0.94 -12.62
CA GLY A 426 8.58 -0.24 -13.55
C GLY A 426 8.46 1.29 -13.55
N LEU A 427 7.99 1.90 -12.46
CA LEU A 427 7.61 3.33 -12.43
C LEU A 427 8.77 4.30 -12.74
N GLY A 428 10.03 3.88 -12.57
CA GLY A 428 11.22 4.64 -12.94
C GLY A 428 11.59 4.59 -14.43
N THR A 429 11.00 3.67 -15.20
CA THR A 429 11.40 3.36 -16.59
C THR A 429 10.20 3.31 -17.55
N GLY A 430 9.12 4.05 -17.22
CA GLY A 430 7.92 4.13 -18.06
C GLY A 430 6.90 3.02 -17.82
N GLY A 431 6.94 2.38 -16.65
CA GLY A 431 5.94 1.41 -16.22
C GLY A 431 4.64 2.06 -15.74
N TYR A 432 3.85 1.32 -14.96
CA TYR A 432 2.47 1.65 -14.65
C TYR A 432 2.07 1.30 -13.21
N SER A 433 1.01 1.94 -12.72
CA SER A 433 0.36 1.56 -11.47
C SER A 433 -0.79 0.58 -11.73
N TYR A 434 -1.09 -0.26 -10.75
CA TYR A 434 -2.22 -1.19 -10.77
C TYR A 434 -2.89 -1.26 -9.40
N ILE A 435 -4.15 -1.68 -9.37
CA ILE A 435 -4.86 -1.98 -8.12
C ILE A 435 -4.73 -3.47 -7.85
N THR A 436 -4.31 -3.83 -6.64
CA THR A 436 -4.11 -5.23 -6.25
C THR A 436 -5.43 -6.00 -6.26
N GLY A 437 -5.40 -7.24 -6.78
CA GLY A 437 -6.61 -8.06 -6.89
C GLY A 437 -7.17 -8.49 -5.53
N GLY A 438 -6.30 -8.94 -4.62
CA GLY A 438 -6.68 -9.50 -3.33
C GLY A 438 -7.20 -8.46 -2.33
N GLY A 439 -6.68 -7.23 -2.39
CA GLY A 439 -7.22 -6.09 -1.63
C GLY A 439 -8.65 -5.74 -2.05
N GLY A 440 -9.09 -6.16 -3.24
CA GLY A 440 -10.40 -5.86 -3.80
C GLY A 440 -10.33 -4.68 -4.77
N MET A 441 -10.86 -4.91 -5.96
CA MET A 441 -10.86 -3.93 -7.07
C MET A 441 -12.25 -3.35 -7.25
N VAL A 442 -12.35 -2.02 -7.24
CA VAL A 442 -13.61 -1.32 -7.48
C VAL A 442 -13.56 -0.58 -8.82
N PHE A 443 -14.61 -0.74 -9.62
CA PHE A 443 -14.75 -0.12 -10.92
C PHE A 443 -16.06 0.65 -10.98
N SER A 444 -16.03 1.88 -11.50
CA SER A 444 -17.26 2.48 -12.03
C SER A 444 -17.66 1.80 -13.34
N ARG A 445 -18.96 1.76 -13.64
CA ARG A 445 -19.46 1.25 -14.92
C ARG A 445 -18.79 1.94 -16.11
N GLU A 446 -18.51 3.25 -16.01
CA GLU A 446 -17.81 4.00 -17.06
C GLU A 446 -16.37 3.53 -17.28
N ALA A 447 -15.62 3.20 -16.21
CA ALA A 447 -14.27 2.67 -16.33
C ALA A 447 -14.24 1.36 -17.14
N ILE A 448 -15.18 0.45 -16.85
CA ILE A 448 -15.30 -0.83 -17.55
C ILE A 448 -15.69 -0.61 -19.02
N ARG A 449 -16.64 0.31 -19.27
CA ARG A 449 -17.09 0.64 -20.63
C ARG A 449 -15.93 1.12 -21.50
N ARG A 450 -15.07 2.00 -20.98
CA ARG A 450 -13.87 2.48 -21.69
C ARG A 450 -12.85 1.35 -21.90
N LEU A 451 -12.63 0.52 -20.88
CA LEU A 451 -11.71 -0.61 -20.96
C LEU A 451 -12.12 -1.61 -22.06
N LEU A 452 -13.37 -2.07 -22.07
CA LEU A 452 -13.83 -3.08 -23.04
C LEU A 452 -13.98 -2.52 -24.47
N ALA A 453 -14.30 -1.22 -24.60
CA ALA A 453 -14.30 -0.53 -25.89
C ALA A 453 -12.89 -0.30 -26.46
N SER A 454 -11.84 -0.45 -25.64
CA SER A 454 -10.45 -0.34 -26.07
C SER A 454 -9.93 -1.62 -26.72
N LYS A 455 -8.68 -1.59 -27.18
CA LYS A 455 -7.94 -2.75 -27.68
C LYS A 455 -7.31 -3.60 -26.57
N CYS A 456 -7.47 -3.24 -25.30
CA CYS A 456 -6.91 -3.98 -24.18
C CYS A 456 -7.50 -5.39 -24.10
N ARG A 457 -6.66 -6.41 -24.05
CA ARG A 457 -7.06 -7.81 -23.85
C ARG A 457 -5.99 -8.52 -23.03
N CYS A 458 -6.37 -9.61 -22.37
CA CYS A 458 -5.41 -10.53 -21.78
C CYS A 458 -4.48 -11.10 -22.88
N TYR A 459 -3.17 -11.08 -22.64
CA TYR A 459 -2.23 -11.78 -23.52
C TYR A 459 -2.24 -13.30 -23.31
N SER A 460 -2.71 -13.76 -22.14
CA SER A 460 -3.06 -15.15 -21.86
C SER A 460 -4.10 -15.19 -20.73
N ASN A 461 -4.90 -16.26 -20.66
CA ASN A 461 -5.92 -16.41 -19.62
C ASN A 461 -5.33 -16.46 -18.20
N ASP A 462 -4.09 -16.95 -18.09
CA ASP A 462 -3.34 -17.12 -16.84
C ASP A 462 -2.44 -15.92 -16.49
N ALA A 463 -2.53 -14.81 -17.24
CA ALA A 463 -1.82 -13.58 -16.92
C ALA A 463 -2.28 -12.99 -15.56
N PRO A 464 -1.40 -12.29 -14.81
CA PRO A 464 -1.79 -11.52 -13.62
C PRO A 464 -2.82 -10.44 -14.02
N ASP A 465 -4.03 -10.58 -13.52
CA ASP A 465 -5.18 -9.79 -13.93
C ASP A 465 -5.04 -8.32 -13.52
N ASP A 466 -4.62 -8.09 -12.28
CA ASP A 466 -4.36 -6.76 -11.74
C ASP A 466 -3.33 -5.96 -12.55
N MET A 467 -2.18 -6.57 -12.88
CA MET A 467 -1.14 -5.94 -13.68
C MET A 467 -1.60 -5.67 -15.12
N VAL A 468 -2.32 -6.61 -15.75
CA VAL A 468 -2.89 -6.38 -17.09
C VAL A 468 -3.88 -5.22 -17.08
N LEU A 469 -4.76 -5.17 -16.08
CA LEU A 469 -5.72 -4.07 -15.92
C LEU A 469 -4.99 -2.74 -15.71
N GLY A 470 -3.99 -2.68 -14.82
CA GLY A 470 -3.20 -1.47 -14.59
C GLY A 470 -2.50 -0.96 -15.85
N MET A 471 -1.87 -1.87 -16.60
CA MET A 471 -1.26 -1.53 -17.90
C MET A 471 -2.27 -0.92 -18.86
N CYS A 472 -3.47 -1.52 -18.94
CA CYS A 472 -4.52 -1.05 -19.83
C CYS A 472 -5.12 0.29 -19.41
N PHE A 473 -5.41 0.50 -18.13
CA PHE A 473 -5.93 1.77 -17.64
C PHE A 473 -4.89 2.89 -17.80
N SER A 474 -3.62 2.60 -17.52
CA SER A 474 -2.50 3.52 -17.78
C SER A 474 -2.42 3.90 -19.28
N GLY A 475 -2.51 2.91 -20.19
CA GLY A 475 -2.56 3.14 -21.64
C GLY A 475 -3.78 3.93 -22.13
N LEU A 476 -4.88 3.92 -21.36
CA LEU A 476 -6.08 4.73 -21.61
C LEU A 476 -6.01 6.13 -20.99
N GLY A 477 -4.95 6.45 -20.26
CA GLY A 477 -4.84 7.69 -19.50
C GLY A 477 -5.85 7.79 -18.34
N ILE A 478 -6.33 6.64 -17.84
CA ILE A 478 -7.21 6.54 -16.68
C ILE A 478 -6.32 6.15 -15.48
N PRO A 479 -6.00 7.08 -14.57
CA PRO A 479 -5.13 6.80 -13.44
C PRO A 479 -5.84 5.90 -12.43
N VAL A 480 -5.09 4.98 -11.82
CA VAL A 480 -5.61 4.19 -10.71
C VAL A 480 -5.75 5.07 -9.46
N THR A 481 -6.82 4.87 -8.71
CA THR A 481 -7.10 5.62 -7.49
C THR A 481 -6.74 4.77 -6.27
N HIS A 482 -5.71 5.19 -5.56
CA HIS A 482 -5.31 4.55 -4.31
C HIS A 482 -6.28 4.92 -3.18
N SER A 483 -6.66 3.94 -2.37
CA SER A 483 -7.27 4.15 -1.06
C SER A 483 -6.48 3.39 -0.01
N PRO A 484 -6.05 4.05 1.10
CA PRO A 484 -5.34 3.38 2.19
C PRO A 484 -6.24 2.46 3.02
N LEU A 485 -7.54 2.38 2.69
CA LEU A 485 -8.52 1.55 3.40
C LEU A 485 -8.58 0.12 2.84
N PHE A 486 -7.93 -0.17 1.72
CA PHE A 486 -7.87 -1.49 1.09
C PHE A 486 -6.51 -2.13 1.38
N HIS A 487 -6.50 -3.43 1.67
CA HIS A 487 -5.29 -4.13 2.12
C HIS A 487 -5.14 -5.51 1.45
N GLN A 488 -4.05 -5.71 0.70
CA GLN A 488 -3.62 -6.93 0.00
C GLN A 488 -3.01 -7.97 0.95
N ALA A 489 -2.82 -7.63 2.22
CA ALA A 489 -2.31 -8.53 3.24
C ALA A 489 -3.24 -8.62 4.45
N ARG A 490 -2.86 -9.44 5.43
CA ARG A 490 -3.64 -9.67 6.65
C ARG A 490 -3.40 -8.50 7.60
N PRO A 491 -4.29 -8.23 8.57
CA PRO A 491 -4.08 -7.16 9.54
C PRO A 491 -2.74 -7.27 10.28
N VAL A 492 -2.30 -8.49 10.60
CA VAL A 492 -1.04 -8.77 11.30
C VAL A 492 0.21 -8.46 10.45
N ASP A 493 0.07 -8.31 9.14
CA ASP A 493 1.16 -7.95 8.24
C ASP A 493 1.39 -6.42 8.21
N TYR A 494 0.57 -5.62 8.89
CA TYR A 494 0.71 -4.16 9.00
C TYR A 494 1.05 -3.74 10.44
N PRO A 495 1.78 -2.63 10.65
CA PRO A 495 2.04 -2.10 11.98
C PRO A 495 0.76 -1.79 12.75
N ARG A 496 0.75 -2.08 14.05
CA ARG A 496 -0.40 -1.75 14.91
C ARG A 496 -0.70 -0.26 14.92
N ASP A 497 0.33 0.57 15.05
CA ASP A 497 0.17 2.03 15.07
C ASP A 497 -0.42 2.53 13.75
N TYR A 498 -0.02 1.96 12.61
CA TYR A 498 -0.61 2.29 11.31
C TYR A 498 -2.09 1.92 11.26
N LEU A 499 -2.47 0.71 11.68
CA LEU A 499 -3.88 0.30 11.67
C LEU A 499 -4.73 1.03 12.73
N SER A 500 -4.13 1.55 13.80
CA SER A 500 -4.85 2.18 14.93
C SER A 500 -5.64 3.43 14.52
N HIS A 501 -5.19 4.14 13.48
CA HIS A 501 -5.84 5.35 12.96
C HIS A 501 -6.52 5.12 11.60
N GLN A 502 -6.63 3.87 11.13
CA GLN A 502 -7.29 3.51 9.88
C GLN A 502 -8.73 3.03 10.14
N VAL A 503 -9.57 3.10 9.09
CA VAL A 503 -10.91 2.51 9.09
C VAL A 503 -11.01 1.52 7.92
N PRO A 504 -10.46 0.30 8.08
CA PRO A 504 -10.28 -0.61 6.95
C PRO A 504 -11.60 -0.97 6.26
N ILE A 505 -11.55 -1.03 4.93
CA ILE A 505 -12.60 -1.57 4.06
C ILE A 505 -12.34 -3.05 3.79
N SER A 506 -11.09 -3.44 3.54
CA SER A 506 -10.77 -4.84 3.23
C SER A 506 -9.47 -5.31 3.87
N PHE A 507 -9.37 -6.63 4.00
CA PHE A 507 -8.13 -7.38 4.25
C PHE A 507 -8.14 -8.64 3.39
N HIS A 508 -6.94 -9.13 3.06
CA HIS A 508 -6.77 -10.29 2.20
C HIS A 508 -6.05 -11.45 2.91
N LYS A 509 -6.24 -12.66 2.38
CA LYS A 509 -5.70 -13.96 2.81
C LYS A 509 -6.33 -14.50 4.08
N HIS A 510 -6.86 -15.72 3.99
CA HIS A 510 -7.28 -16.51 5.15
C HIS A 510 -6.12 -17.26 5.83
N TRP A 511 -4.90 -17.11 5.32
CA TRP A 511 -3.74 -17.92 5.73
C TRP A 511 -3.28 -17.61 7.17
N ASN A 512 -3.18 -18.67 7.98
CA ASN A 512 -2.65 -18.65 9.34
C ASN A 512 -3.34 -17.64 10.28
N ILE A 513 -4.63 -17.39 10.04
CA ILE A 513 -5.50 -16.52 10.85
C ILE A 513 -6.89 -17.17 10.95
N ASP A 514 -7.71 -16.69 11.88
CA ASP A 514 -9.15 -16.95 11.88
C ASP A 514 -9.86 -15.81 11.11
N PRO A 515 -10.30 -16.04 9.86
CA PRO A 515 -10.88 -14.98 9.04
C PRO A 515 -12.24 -14.50 9.56
N VAL A 516 -13.00 -15.36 10.23
CA VAL A 516 -14.28 -14.97 10.82
C VAL A 516 -14.04 -14.02 11.99
N LYS A 517 -13.10 -14.37 12.89
CA LYS A 517 -12.68 -13.48 13.97
C LYS A 517 -12.12 -12.16 13.46
N VAL A 518 -11.29 -12.20 12.41
CA VAL A 518 -10.74 -10.99 11.77
C VAL A 518 -11.86 -10.10 11.24
N TYR A 519 -12.84 -10.66 10.54
CA TYR A 519 -13.99 -9.92 10.05
C TYR A 519 -14.74 -9.21 11.19
N PHE A 520 -15.10 -9.94 12.26
CA PHE A 520 -15.85 -9.35 13.37
C PHE A 520 -15.04 -8.37 14.22
N THR A 521 -13.71 -8.50 14.24
CA THR A 521 -12.82 -7.57 14.96
C THR A 521 -12.64 -6.27 14.17
N TRP A 522 -12.45 -6.37 12.85
CA TRP A 522 -11.96 -5.25 12.06
C TRP A 522 -12.99 -4.65 11.10
N LEU A 523 -13.93 -5.42 10.56
CA LEU A 523 -14.70 -5.06 9.36
C LEU A 523 -16.21 -5.12 9.54
N ALA A 524 -16.71 -5.91 10.49
CA ALA A 524 -18.13 -5.98 10.78
C ALA A 524 -18.66 -4.61 11.24
N PRO A 525 -19.89 -4.23 10.86
CA PRO A 525 -20.48 -2.99 11.32
C PRO A 525 -20.54 -2.96 12.85
N SER A 526 -19.87 -1.99 13.47
CA SER A 526 -19.89 -1.80 14.92
C SER A 526 -20.99 -0.81 15.34
N GLU A 527 -21.41 -0.86 16.61
CA GLU A 527 -22.28 0.18 17.18
C GLU A 527 -21.58 1.54 17.18
N GLU A 528 -20.24 1.58 17.21
CA GLU A 528 -19.47 2.82 17.02
C GLU A 528 -19.58 3.36 15.60
N ASP A 529 -19.59 2.50 14.58
CA ASP A 529 -19.83 2.93 13.20
C ASP A 529 -21.22 3.60 13.09
N LYS A 530 -22.23 3.08 13.79
CA LYS A 530 -23.59 3.67 13.85
C LYS A 530 -23.68 4.93 14.72
N ALA A 531 -23.07 4.95 15.90
CA ALA A 531 -23.10 6.10 16.80
C ALA A 531 -22.28 7.29 16.26
N ARG A 532 -21.15 7.01 15.57
CA ARG A 532 -20.38 8.02 14.83
C ARG A 532 -21.17 8.57 13.65
N GLN A 533 -21.99 7.75 12.98
CA GLN A 533 -22.93 8.23 11.94
C GLN A 533 -24.02 9.17 12.50
N GLU A 534 -24.54 8.91 13.70
CA GLU A 534 -25.56 9.77 14.34
C GLU A 534 -24.97 11.09 14.86
N THR A 535 -23.81 11.03 15.52
CA THR A 535 -23.12 12.22 16.03
C THR A 535 -22.71 13.17 14.89
N GLN A 536 -22.37 12.62 13.72
CA GLN A 536 -21.98 13.40 12.54
C GLN A 536 -23.16 14.02 11.77
N LYS A 537 -24.40 13.53 11.94
CA LYS A 537 -25.61 14.24 11.45
C LYS A 537 -25.81 15.56 12.20
N GLY A 538 -25.57 15.58 13.51
CA GLY A 538 -25.68 16.80 14.33
C GLY A 538 -24.72 17.92 13.91
N PHE A 539 -23.46 17.58 13.59
CA PHE A 539 -22.47 18.57 13.12
C PHE A 539 -22.79 19.17 11.74
N LYS A 540 -23.60 18.48 10.91
CA LYS A 540 -24.03 18.97 9.59
C LYS A 540 -25.20 19.95 9.67
N GLU A 541 -25.89 20.01 10.80
CA GLU A 541 -26.98 20.96 11.06
C GLU A 541 -26.47 22.25 11.75
N GLU A 542 -25.21 22.27 12.24
CA GLU A 542 -24.59 23.42 12.93
C GLU A 542 -23.49 24.16 12.12
N LEU A 543 -23.19 23.73 10.88
CA LEU A 543 -22.27 24.39 9.92
C LEU A 543 -23.05 24.91 8.71
#